data_AF-A0A2G8JGC2-F1
#
_entry.id   AF-A0A2G8JGC2-F1
#
_cell.length_a   1.000
_cell.length_b   1.000
_cell.length_c   1.000
_cell.angle_alpha   90.00
_cell.angle_beta   90.00
_cell.angle_gamma   90.00
#
_symmetry.space_group_name_H-M   'P 1'
#
loop_
_entity.id
_entity.type
_entity.pdbx_description
1 polymer ?
#
loop_
_entity_poly.entity_id
_entity_poly.type
_entity_poly.pdbx_seq_one_letter_code
_entity_poly.pdbx_strand_id
1 'polypeptide(L)'
;SHMENVLAWLLDAEDHLNVQETVSENVEKVKEQFHTHETFMMELTSHQNSVGNALQEGNRLILDNKVAESEEAEIREQMTLLNSRWRP
;
A
#
# COMPACT_ATOMS: atom_id res chain seq x y z
N SER A 1 -6.43 8.78 -9.35
CA SER A 1 -5.15 9.49 -9.11
C SER A 1 -4.06 8.48 -8.77
N HIS A 2 -2.76 8.85 -8.76
CA HIS A 2 -1.70 7.92 -8.31
C HIS A 2 -1.92 7.46 -6.86
N MET A 3 -2.53 8.30 -6.03
CA MET A 3 -2.89 8.00 -4.63
C MET A 3 -3.97 6.92 -4.51
N GLU A 4 -5.05 7.04 -5.30
CA GLU A 4 -6.13 6.03 -5.34
C GLU A 4 -5.62 4.66 -5.77
N ASN A 5 -4.75 4.60 -6.77
CA ASN A 5 -4.17 3.34 -7.25
C ASN A 5 -3.37 2.63 -6.15
N VAL A 6 -2.60 3.40 -5.36
CA VAL A 6 -1.83 2.87 -4.23
C VAL A 6 -2.76 2.40 -3.10
N LEU A 7 -3.84 3.14 -2.81
CA LEU A 7 -4.82 2.74 -1.79
C LEU A 7 -5.60 1.48 -2.18
N ALA A 8 -5.99 1.34 -3.45
CA ALA A 8 -6.66 0.14 -3.95
C ALA A 8 -5.74 -1.08 -3.85
N TRP A 9 -4.48 -0.93 -4.27
CA TRP A 9 -3.49 -2.00 -4.12
C TRP A 9 -3.25 -2.38 -2.65
N LEU A 10 -3.21 -1.41 -1.73
CA LEU A 10 -3.06 -1.70 -0.30
C LEU A 10 -4.22 -2.55 0.23
N LEU A 11 -5.45 -2.25 -0.20
CA LEU A 11 -6.62 -3.05 0.18
C LEU A 11 -6.49 -4.49 -0.32
N ASP A 12 -6.09 -4.69 -1.59
CA ASP A 12 -5.89 -6.03 -2.16
C ASP A 12 -4.76 -6.80 -1.43
N ALA A 13 -3.69 -6.10 -1.05
CA ALA A 13 -2.58 -6.67 -0.30
C ALA A 13 -2.97 -7.07 1.13
N GLU A 14 -3.77 -6.24 1.81
CA GLU A 14 -4.37 -6.52 3.12
C GLU A 14 -5.28 -7.76 3.05
N ASP A 15 -6.14 -7.85 2.03
CA ASP A 15 -7.01 -9.00 1.81
C ASP A 15 -6.23 -10.28 1.53
N HIS A 16 -5.17 -10.21 0.71
CA HIS A 16 -4.29 -11.35 0.45
C HIS A 16 -3.61 -11.87 1.73
N LEU A 17 -3.17 -10.98 2.62
CA LEU A 17 -2.61 -11.36 3.91
C LEU A 17 -3.66 -11.98 4.85
N ASN A 18 -4.88 -11.45 4.85
CA ASN A 18 -5.96 -11.93 5.71
C ASN A 18 -6.44 -13.35 5.36
N VAL A 19 -6.31 -13.77 4.10
CA VAL A 19 -6.71 -15.10 3.64
C VAL A 19 -5.57 -16.13 3.65
N GLN A 20 -4.36 -15.77 4.11
CA GLN A 20 -3.26 -16.73 4.20
C GLN A 20 -3.59 -17.84 5.20
N GLU A 21 -3.47 -19.09 4.73
CA GLU A 21 -3.61 -20.26 5.58
C GLU A 21 -2.53 -20.30 6.67
N THR A 22 -2.86 -20.89 7.81
CA THR A 22 -1.86 -21.19 8.84
C THR A 22 -0.74 -22.05 8.26
N VAL A 23 0.49 -21.86 8.77
CA VAL A 23 1.65 -22.64 8.34
C VAL A 23 1.37 -24.14 8.45
N SER A 24 1.60 -24.88 7.37
CA SER A 24 1.34 -26.31 7.31
C SER A 24 2.38 -27.12 8.12
N GLU A 25 2.01 -28.33 8.54
CA GLU A 25 2.98 -29.31 9.07
C GLU A 25 3.64 -30.13 7.94
N ASN A 26 3.14 -30.03 6.70
CA ASN A 26 3.69 -30.72 5.55
C ASN A 26 4.80 -29.86 4.90
N VAL A 27 6.01 -30.40 4.83
CA VAL A 27 7.20 -29.69 4.31
C VAL A 27 7.05 -29.16 2.89
N GLU A 28 6.36 -29.86 2.00
CA GLU A 28 6.16 -29.38 0.62
C GLU A 28 5.18 -28.21 0.59
N LYS A 29 4.11 -28.26 1.40
CA LYS A 29 3.18 -27.14 1.57
C LYS A 29 3.84 -25.93 2.23
N VAL A 30 4.71 -26.15 3.21
CA VAL A 30 5.48 -25.05 3.84
C VAL A 30 6.38 -24.35 2.82
N LYS A 31 7.01 -25.09 1.90
CA LYS A 31 7.80 -24.50 0.83
C LYS A 31 6.92 -23.65 -0.08
N GLU A 32 5.75 -24.13 -0.49
CA GLU A 32 4.81 -23.36 -1.32
C GLU A 32 4.35 -22.06 -0.61
N GLN A 33 4.00 -22.16 0.68
CA GLN A 33 3.65 -21.01 1.52
C GLN A 33 4.81 -20.00 1.61
N PHE A 34 6.04 -20.48 1.78
CA PHE A 34 7.23 -19.64 1.83
C PHE A 34 7.47 -18.88 0.51
N HIS A 35 7.42 -19.54 -0.64
CA HIS A 35 7.62 -18.87 -1.94
C HIS A 35 6.51 -17.86 -2.24
N THR A 36 5.28 -18.17 -1.84
CA THR A 36 4.15 -17.23 -1.95
C THR A 36 4.40 -15.99 -1.10
N HIS A 37 4.85 -16.17 0.14
CA HIS A 37 5.18 -15.07 1.03
C HIS A 37 6.39 -14.26 0.54
N GLU A 38 7.43 -14.92 0.01
CA GLU A 38 8.60 -14.25 -0.57
C GLU A 38 8.21 -13.38 -1.77
N THR A 39 7.37 -13.90 -2.67
CA THR A 39 6.84 -13.15 -3.81
C THR A 39 6.08 -11.91 -3.33
N PHE A 40 5.21 -12.08 -2.34
CA PHE A 40 4.47 -10.98 -1.75
C PHE A 40 5.39 -9.92 -1.10
N MET A 41 6.46 -10.34 -0.43
CA MET A 41 7.44 -9.41 0.16
C MET A 41 8.21 -8.61 -0.90
N MET A 42 8.52 -9.22 -2.06
CA MET A 42 9.09 -8.49 -3.20
C MET A 42 8.10 -7.48 -3.78
N GLU A 43 6.83 -7.86 -3.93
CA GLU A 43 5.76 -6.97 -4.37
C GLU A 43 5.59 -5.78 -3.43
N LEU A 44 5.54 -6.03 -2.11
CA LEU A 44 5.51 -5.00 -1.07
C LEU A 44 6.68 -4.02 -1.22
N THR A 45 7.90 -4.55 -1.35
CA THR A 45 9.12 -3.73 -1.52
C THR A 45 9.05 -2.87 -2.79
N SER A 46 8.54 -3.42 -3.90
CA SER A 46 8.41 -2.67 -5.16
C SER A 46 7.42 -1.49 -5.05
N HIS A 47 6.38 -1.62 -4.23
CA HIS A 47 5.38 -0.59 -4.02
C HIS A 47 5.80 0.49 -3.00
N GLN A 48 6.86 0.26 -2.22
CA GLN A 48 7.39 1.26 -1.29
C GLN A 48 7.72 2.59 -1.98
N ASN A 49 8.31 2.53 -3.18
CA ASN A 49 8.59 3.73 -3.97
C ASN A 49 7.31 4.40 -4.47
N SER A 50 6.31 3.62 -4.89
CA SER A 50 5.01 4.12 -5.35
C SER A 50 4.26 4.86 -4.25
N VAL A 51 4.29 4.35 -3.01
CA VAL A 51 3.73 5.00 -1.82
C VAL A 51 4.45 6.31 -1.54
N GLY A 52 5.78 6.31 -1.54
CA GLY A 52 6.58 7.53 -1.36
C GLY A 52 6.26 8.60 -2.41
N ASN A 53 6.17 8.20 -3.68
CA ASN A 53 5.82 9.09 -4.78
C ASN A 53 4.40 9.67 -4.65
N ALA A 54 3.43 8.87 -4.20
CA ALA A 54 2.05 9.36 -3.97
C ALA A 54 1.99 10.42 -2.88
N LEU A 55 2.69 10.20 -1.76
CA LEU A 55 2.78 11.18 -0.68
C LEU A 55 3.50 12.46 -1.12
N GLN A 56 4.58 12.33 -1.90
CA GLN A 56 5.31 13.48 -2.42
C GLN A 56 4.46 14.31 -3.38
N GLU A 57 3.74 13.66 -4.31
CA GLU A 57 2.89 14.35 -5.27
C GLU A 57 1.71 15.05 -4.60
N GLY A 58 1.07 14.40 -3.62
CA GLY A 58 0.01 15.01 -2.81
C GLY A 58 0.51 16.27 -2.06
N ASN A 59 1.67 16.19 -1.40
CA ASN A 59 2.29 17.34 -0.76
C ASN A 59 2.60 18.47 -1.75
N ARG A 60 3.11 18.13 -2.95
CA ARG A 60 3.47 19.11 -3.98
C ARG A 60 2.24 19.86 -4.49
N LEU A 61 1.11 19.17 -4.70
CA LEU A 61 -0.14 19.79 -5.13
C LEU A 61 -0.64 20.83 -4.12
N ILE A 62 -0.53 20.50 -2.83
CA ILE A 62 -0.90 21.37 -1.72
C ILE A 62 0.05 22.57 -1.63
N LEU A 63 1.37 22.33 -1.60
CA LEU A 63 2.38 23.39 -1.44
C LEU A 63 2.41 24.38 -2.61
N ASP A 64 2.17 23.90 -3.83
CA ASP A 64 2.11 24.74 -5.03
C ASP A 64 0.77 25.51 -5.14
N ASN A 65 -0.16 25.34 -4.17
CA ASN A 65 -1.50 25.92 -4.16
C ASN A 65 -2.26 25.63 -5.48
N LYS A 66 -2.09 24.40 -6.00
CA LYS A 66 -2.62 23.93 -7.30
C LYS A 66 -4.02 23.29 -7.19
N VAL A 67 -4.59 23.28 -5.99
CA VAL A 67 -5.86 22.61 -5.67
C VAL A 67 -6.76 23.55 -4.90
N ALA A 68 -8.07 23.35 -5.01
CA ALA A 68 -9.04 24.08 -4.18
C ALA A 68 -8.97 23.63 -2.72
N GLU A 69 -9.45 24.45 -1.78
CA GLU A 69 -9.45 24.13 -0.34
C GLU A 69 -10.16 22.81 -0.01
N SER A 70 -11.26 22.51 -0.72
CA SER A 70 -11.98 21.23 -0.58
C SER A 70 -11.16 20.03 -1.05
N GLU A 71 -10.38 20.19 -2.13
CA GLU A 71 -9.52 19.14 -2.68
C GLU A 71 -8.28 18.95 -1.81
N GLU A 72 -7.73 20.02 -1.23
CA GLU A 72 -6.64 19.94 -0.26
C GLU A 72 -7.04 19.10 0.96
N ALA A 73 -8.23 19.33 1.52
CA ALA A 73 -8.73 18.55 2.66
C ALA A 73 -8.80 17.06 2.33
N GLU A 74 -9.32 16.71 1.16
CA GLU A 74 -9.41 15.32 0.68
C GLU A 74 -8.02 14.69 0.49
N ILE A 75 -7.08 15.39 -0.16
CA ILE A 75 -5.71 14.90 -0.36
C ILE A 75 -5.03 14.65 1.00
N ARG A 76 -5.21 15.54 1.98
CA ARG A 76 -4.65 15.36 3.33
C ARG A 76 -5.23 14.14 4.05
N GLU A 77 -6.52 13.90 3.91
CA GLU A 77 -7.17 12.72 4.47
C GLU A 77 -6.63 11.44 3.82
N GLN A 78 -6.57 11.38 2.49
CA GLN A 78 -6.04 10.24 1.74
C GLN A 78 -4.58 9.96 2.09
N MET A 79 -3.74 10.99 2.23
CA MET A 79 -2.34 10.84 2.65
C MET A 79 -2.20 10.34 4.10
N THR A 80 -3.10 10.74 4.98
CA THR A 80 -3.12 10.30 6.38
C THR A 80 -3.51 8.82 6.44
N LEU A 81 -4.55 8.43 5.71
CA LEU A 81 -4.98 7.04 5.56
C LEU A 81 -3.84 6.19 4.99
N LEU A 82 -3.21 6.63 3.90
CA LEU A 82 -2.10 5.93 3.26
C LEU A 82 -0.93 5.70 4.23
N ASN A 83 -0.52 6.72 4.99
CA ASN A 83 0.54 6.58 6.00
C ASN A 83 0.16 5.58 7.09
N SER A 84 -1.09 5.61 7.57
CA SER A 84 -1.56 4.72 8.64
C SER A 84 -1.64 3.25 8.23
N ARG A 85 -2.01 2.98 6.97
CA ARG A 85 -2.07 1.61 6.43
C ARG A 85 -0.70 1.06 6.04
N TRP A 86 0.15 1.92 5.48
CA TRP A 86 1.47 1.51 5.00
C TRP A 86 2.47 1.24 6.13
N ARG A 87 2.40 2.00 7.22
CA ARG A 87 3.26 1.83 8.40
C ARG A 87 2.42 1.22 9.54
N PRO A 88 2.41 -0.12 9.69
CA PRO A 88 1.77 -0.75 10.85
C PRO A 88 2.45 -0.39 12.17
#